data_AF-A0AAP4A6P7-F1
#
_entry.id   AF-A0AAP4A6P7-F1
#
_cell.length_a   1.000
_cell.length_b   1.000
_cell.length_c   1.000
_cell.angle_alpha   90.00
_cell.angle_beta   90.00
_cell.angle_gamma   90.00
#
_symmetry.space_group_name_H-M   'P 1'
#
loop_
_entity.id
_entity.type
_entity.pdbx_description
1 polymer ?
#
loop_
_entity_poly.entity_id
_entity_poly.type
_entity_poly.pdbx_seq_one_letter_code
_entity_poly.pdbx_strand_id
1 'polypeptide(L)'
;MKKFDFINILFLITSFIILIGGFMVKESNLTISIIGAVVIFILIIFDVNAPKIAKLSEENVKIKTMKTLNRLTILIIIIGCMFSILSPIKSSLDSKTNEILLVGLCSIFIMFFGNLAPKIPFNRYMGLRLPWTVRDKDTWRVAHRILGYVSFPIGIMMFVLSFFFKIETIVVTGILTWIIIPSIYSLVFYYKKIKGISI
;
A
#
# COMPACT_ATOMS: atom_id res chain seq x y z
N MET A 1 -18.42 -30.10 -1.90
CA MET A 1 -18.40 -29.22 -0.69
C MET A 1 -17.26 -28.22 -0.85
N LYS A 2 -17.54 -26.91 -0.92
CA LYS A 2 -16.50 -25.86 -0.94
C LYS A 2 -15.70 -26.01 0.35
N LYS A 3 -14.42 -26.41 0.28
CA LYS A 3 -13.51 -26.33 1.43
C LYS A 3 -13.49 -24.86 1.85
N PHE A 4 -14.10 -24.54 2.98
CA PHE A 4 -13.92 -23.26 3.62
C PHE A 4 -12.45 -23.17 4.01
N ASP A 5 -11.66 -22.44 3.23
CA ASP A 5 -10.28 -22.15 3.58
C ASP A 5 -10.32 -21.34 4.87
N PHE A 6 -9.93 -21.97 5.99
CA PHE A 6 -9.80 -21.36 7.33
C PHE A 6 -9.09 -19.99 7.26
N ILE A 7 -8.10 -19.89 6.36
CA ILE A 7 -7.36 -18.67 6.07
C ILE A 7 -8.27 -17.52 5.60
N ASN A 8 -9.27 -17.79 4.74
CA ASN A 8 -10.18 -16.77 4.24
C ASN A 8 -11.15 -16.28 5.31
N ILE A 9 -11.63 -17.19 6.17
CA ILE A 9 -12.47 -16.84 7.33
C ILE A 9 -11.67 -15.98 8.31
N LEU A 10 -10.41 -16.37 8.58
CA LEU A 10 -9.52 -15.59 9.42
C LEU A 10 -9.31 -14.17 8.88
N PHE A 11 -8.99 -14.01 7.59
CA PHE A 11 -8.87 -12.68 6.98
C PHE A 11 -10.17 -11.86 7.08
N LEU A 12 -11.33 -12.50 6.86
CA LEU A 12 -12.63 -11.83 6.95
C LEU A 12 -12.90 -11.32 8.37
N ILE A 13 -12.75 -12.18 9.37
CA ILE A 13 -12.96 -11.83 10.79
C ILE A 13 -12.03 -10.68 11.18
N THR A 14 -10.75 -10.75 10.83
CA THR A 14 -9.82 -9.69 11.22
C THR A 14 -10.09 -8.38 10.48
N SER A 15 -10.57 -8.42 9.24
CA SER A 15 -11.01 -7.22 8.52
C SER A 15 -12.17 -6.53 9.25
N PHE A 16 -13.12 -7.30 9.76
CA PHE A 16 -14.22 -6.78 10.58
C PHE A 16 -13.72 -6.22 11.92
N ILE A 17 -12.75 -6.88 12.57
CA ILE A 17 -12.15 -6.39 13.82
C ILE A 17 -11.43 -5.05 13.60
N ILE A 18 -10.66 -4.92 12.51
CA ILE A 18 -9.98 -3.66 12.16
C ILE A 18 -11.00 -2.56 11.87
N LEU A 19 -12.07 -2.87 11.13
CA LEU A 19 -13.13 -1.90 10.81
C LEU A 19 -13.83 -1.41 12.09
N ILE A 20 -14.31 -2.34 12.93
CA ILE A 20 -15.02 -2.03 14.18
C ILE A 20 -14.10 -1.32 15.16
N GLY A 21 -12.85 -1.77 15.29
CA GLY A 21 -11.82 -1.13 16.10
C GLY A 21 -11.48 0.28 15.62
N GLY A 22 -11.55 0.54 14.31
CA GLY A 22 -11.36 1.88 13.77
C GLY A 22 -12.45 2.88 14.19
N PHE A 23 -13.71 2.43 14.32
CA PHE A 23 -14.83 3.30 14.72
C PHE A 23 -15.00 3.44 16.24
N MET A 24 -14.69 2.39 17.00
CA MET A 24 -14.98 2.33 18.44
C MET A 24 -13.91 2.98 19.30
N VAL A 25 -12.72 3.21 18.76
CA VAL A 25 -11.58 3.50 19.62
C VAL A 25 -11.24 4.99 19.62
N LYS A 26 -11.24 5.56 20.83
CA LYS A 26 -10.71 6.90 21.13
C LYS A 26 -9.29 7.03 20.58
N GLU A 27 -9.00 8.12 19.86
CA GLU A 27 -7.68 8.40 19.29
C GLU A 27 -6.61 8.48 20.39
N SER A 28 -5.99 7.35 20.69
CA SER A 28 -4.93 7.21 21.66
C SER A 28 -3.75 6.51 20.99
N ASN A 29 -2.53 6.90 21.36
CA ASN A 29 -1.32 6.28 20.81
C ASN A 29 -1.30 4.75 21.07
N LEU A 30 -1.85 4.31 22.21
CA LEU A 30 -1.99 2.89 22.57
C LEU A 30 -2.84 2.12 21.56
N THR A 31 -3.96 2.71 21.13
CA THR A 31 -4.87 2.12 20.14
C THR A 31 -4.17 1.87 18.81
N ILE A 32 -3.44 2.87 18.31
CA ILE A 32 -2.72 2.79 17.03
C ILE A 32 -1.72 1.64 17.07
N SER A 33 -1.02 1.48 18.19
CA SER A 33 -0.06 0.38 18.39
C SER A 33 -0.75 -0.99 18.48
N ILE A 34 -1.91 -1.10 19.13
CA ILE A 34 -2.67 -2.36 19.20
C ILE A 34 -3.16 -2.76 17.79
N ILE A 35 -3.75 -1.83 17.04
CA ILE A 35 -4.19 -2.09 15.66
C ILE A 35 -2.99 -2.48 14.80
N GLY A 36 -1.87 -1.76 14.93
CA GLY A 36 -0.63 -2.08 14.22
C GLY A 36 -0.10 -3.48 14.52
N ALA A 37 -0.09 -3.90 15.79
CA ALA A 37 0.31 -5.24 16.20
C ALA A 37 -0.59 -6.32 15.59
N VAL A 38 -1.91 -6.11 15.59
CA VAL A 38 -2.88 -7.01 14.95
C VAL A 38 -2.61 -7.11 13.45
N VAL A 39 -2.39 -5.99 12.76
CA VAL A 39 -2.06 -5.98 11.33
C VAL A 39 -0.75 -6.72 11.04
N ILE A 40 0.30 -6.49 11.83
CA ILE A 40 1.59 -7.19 11.69
C ILE A 40 1.39 -8.71 11.83
N PHE A 41 0.65 -9.16 12.84
CA PHE A 41 0.36 -10.57 13.05
C PHE A 41 -0.30 -11.21 11.82
N ILE A 42 -1.27 -10.53 11.20
CA ILE A 42 -1.92 -10.99 9.96
C ILE A 42 -0.92 -11.07 8.81
N LEU A 43 -0.09 -10.05 8.63
CA LEU A 43 0.89 -10.02 7.55
C LEU A 43 1.95 -11.13 7.72
N ILE A 44 2.29 -11.52 8.94
CA ILE A 44 3.15 -12.69 9.23
C ILE A 44 2.45 -13.98 8.79
N ILE A 45 1.17 -14.16 9.14
CA ILE A 45 0.38 -15.33 8.69
C ILE A 45 0.32 -15.39 7.17
N PHE A 46 0.18 -14.23 6.51
CA PHE A 46 0.21 -14.13 5.06
C PHE A 46 1.59 -14.50 4.49
N ASP A 47 2.70 -14.07 5.09
CA ASP A 47 4.07 -14.40 4.62
C ASP A 47 4.33 -15.91 4.68
N VAL A 48 3.97 -16.54 5.80
CA VAL A 48 4.16 -17.98 6.05
C VAL A 48 3.29 -18.81 5.09
N ASN A 49 2.04 -18.40 4.89
CA ASN A 49 1.10 -19.13 4.04
C ASN A 49 1.10 -18.71 2.57
N ALA A 50 1.97 -17.77 2.16
CA ALA A 50 2.01 -17.24 0.80
C ALA A 50 2.04 -18.31 -0.31
N PRO A 51 2.84 -19.40 -0.22
CA PRO A 51 2.85 -20.46 -1.24
C PRO A 51 1.50 -21.17 -1.36
N LYS A 52 0.85 -21.48 -0.22
CA LYS A 52 -0.46 -22.15 -0.15
C LYS A 52 -1.58 -21.26 -0.68
N ILE A 53 -1.58 -19.98 -0.28
CA ILE A 53 -2.56 -18.98 -0.72
C ILE A 53 -2.47 -18.78 -2.23
N ALA A 54 -1.24 -18.69 -2.75
CA ALA A 54 -0.99 -18.48 -4.16
C ALA A 54 -1.14 -19.74 -5.03
N LYS A 55 -1.18 -20.93 -4.40
CA LYS A 55 -1.14 -22.23 -5.09
C LYS A 55 0.04 -22.33 -6.06
N LEU A 56 1.20 -21.81 -5.64
CA LEU A 56 2.46 -21.85 -6.39
C LEU A 56 3.52 -22.58 -5.56
N SER A 57 4.52 -23.16 -6.22
CA SER A 57 5.69 -23.72 -5.55
C SER A 57 6.42 -22.65 -4.75
N GLU A 58 7.04 -23.06 -3.63
CA GLU A 58 7.77 -22.13 -2.77
C GLU A 58 8.97 -21.47 -3.46
N GLU A 59 9.59 -22.17 -4.40
CA GLU A 59 10.71 -21.67 -5.22
C GLU A 59 10.27 -20.67 -6.31
N ASN A 60 8.97 -20.46 -6.52
CA ASN A 60 8.50 -19.58 -7.57
C ASN A 60 8.92 -18.12 -7.29
N VAL A 61 9.54 -17.47 -8.29
CA VAL A 61 9.98 -16.07 -8.21
C VAL A 61 8.84 -15.14 -7.74
N LYS A 62 7.59 -15.40 -8.14
CA LYS A 62 6.43 -14.61 -7.70
C LYS A 62 6.22 -14.69 -6.18
N ILE A 63 6.40 -15.86 -5.58
CA ILE A 63 6.30 -16.04 -4.12
C ILE A 63 7.41 -15.26 -3.43
N LYS A 64 8.65 -15.33 -3.95
CA LYS A 64 9.78 -14.58 -3.40
C LYS A 64 9.51 -13.08 -3.42
N THR A 65 9.05 -12.54 -4.56
CA THR A 65 8.67 -11.12 -4.68
C THR A 65 7.54 -10.75 -3.73
N MET A 66 6.52 -11.61 -3.60
CA MET A 66 5.41 -11.39 -2.66
C MET A 66 5.90 -11.31 -1.21
N LYS A 67 6.70 -12.29 -0.76
CA LYS A 67 7.28 -12.29 0.59
C LYS A 67 8.15 -11.06 0.83
N THR A 68 8.98 -10.66 -0.13
CA THR A 68 9.81 -9.45 0.00
C THR A 68 8.97 -8.18 0.17
N LEU A 69 7.94 -7.97 -0.66
CA LEU A 69 7.06 -6.80 -0.55
C LEU A 69 6.25 -6.78 0.75
N ASN A 70 5.78 -7.96 1.18
CA ASN A 70 5.06 -8.12 2.44
C ASN A 70 5.94 -7.78 3.64
N ARG A 71 7.18 -8.27 3.68
CA ARG A 71 8.16 -7.94 4.74
C ARG A 71 8.52 -6.47 4.78
N LEU A 72 8.66 -5.82 3.62
CA LEU A 72 8.86 -4.37 3.54
C LEU A 72 7.65 -3.61 4.12
N THR A 73 6.43 -4.10 3.86
CA THR A 73 5.20 -3.52 4.43
C THR A 73 5.17 -3.68 5.96
N ILE A 74 5.51 -4.87 6.47
CA ILE A 74 5.62 -5.12 7.92
C ILE A 74 6.63 -4.16 8.57
N LEU A 75 7.82 -4.01 7.97
CA LEU A 75 8.86 -3.11 8.49
C LEU A 75 8.35 -1.67 8.64
N ILE A 76 7.56 -1.19 7.67
CA ILE A 76 7.06 0.18 7.68
C ILE A 76 5.95 0.37 8.72
N ILE A 77 5.08 -0.62 8.89
CA ILE A 77 4.07 -0.59 9.94
C ILE A 77 4.74 -0.60 11.32
N ILE A 78 5.80 -1.39 11.51
CA ILE A 78 6.59 -1.37 12.75
C ILE A 78 7.17 0.02 13.00
N ILE A 79 7.81 0.64 12.00
CA ILE A 79 8.36 1.99 12.13
C ILE A 79 7.26 3.00 12.48
N GLY A 80 6.09 2.91 11.85
CA GLY A 80 4.93 3.76 12.14
C GLY A 80 4.40 3.59 13.57
N CYS A 81 4.31 2.35 14.05
CA CYS A 81 3.90 2.04 15.43
C CYS A 81 4.94 2.53 16.45
N MET A 82 6.23 2.39 16.16
CA MET A 82 7.28 2.93 17.01
C MET A 82 7.16 4.46 17.08
N PHE A 83 6.96 5.13 15.94
CA PHE A 83 6.80 6.58 15.91
C PHE A 83 5.56 7.05 16.69
N SER A 84 4.44 6.32 16.64
CA SER A 84 3.24 6.67 17.43
C SER A 84 3.46 6.53 18.93
N ILE A 85 4.25 5.53 19.37
CA ILE A 85 4.60 5.33 20.78
C ILE A 85 5.60 6.38 21.27
N LEU A 86 6.53 6.82 20.42
CA LEU A 86 7.51 7.87 20.75
C LEU A 86 6.94 9.30 20.71
N SER A 87 5.74 9.50 20.16
CA SER A 87 5.09 10.82 20.07
C SER A 87 4.86 11.58 21.40
N PRO A 88 4.79 10.96 22.59
CA PRO A 88 4.78 11.68 23.88
C PRO A 88 6.13 12.30 24.26
N ILE A 89 7.25 11.87 23.66
CA ILE A 89 8.61 12.41 23.91
C ILE A 89 8.86 13.67 23.03
N LYS A 90 7.88 14.05 22.20
CA LYS A 90 7.91 15.13 21.20
C LYS A 90 7.85 16.54 21.80
N SER A 91 8.29 16.72 23.05
CA SER A 91 8.27 17.98 23.79
C SER A 91 9.40 18.96 23.42
N SER A 92 10.22 18.66 22.41
CA SER A 92 11.41 19.47 22.06
C SER A 92 11.48 19.97 20.61
N LEU A 93 10.57 19.57 19.72
CA LEU A 93 10.57 19.98 18.31
C LEU A 93 9.34 20.82 17.97
N ASP A 94 9.56 21.91 17.22
CA ASP A 94 8.47 22.76 16.72
C ASP A 94 7.43 21.93 15.95
N SER A 95 6.15 22.25 16.19
CA SER A 95 4.99 21.57 15.63
C SER A 95 5.08 21.45 14.10
N LYS A 96 5.55 22.51 13.43
CA LYS A 96 5.68 22.56 11.98
C LYS A 96 6.79 21.66 11.43
N THR A 97 7.90 21.54 12.16
CA THR A 97 9.02 20.66 11.77
C THR A 97 8.61 19.19 11.80
N ASN A 98 7.90 18.78 12.84
CA ASN A 98 7.38 17.41 12.97
C ASN A 98 6.42 17.05 11.83
N GLU A 99 5.60 18.01 11.46
CA GLU A 99 4.65 17.97 10.36
C GLU A 99 5.35 17.75 9.00
N ILE A 100 6.37 18.56 8.69
CA ILE A 100 7.14 18.43 7.44
C ILE A 100 7.88 17.08 7.38
N LEU A 101 8.43 16.61 8.50
CA LEU A 101 9.09 15.31 8.59
C LEU A 101 8.14 14.15 8.25
N LEU A 102 6.88 14.22 8.71
CA LEU A 102 5.86 13.23 8.38
C LEU A 102 5.57 13.19 6.87
N VAL A 103 5.40 14.36 6.24
CA VAL A 103 5.19 14.42 4.78
C VAL A 103 6.43 13.92 4.03
N GLY A 104 7.63 14.23 4.51
CA GLY A 104 8.88 13.72 3.95
C GLY A 104 8.92 12.19 3.96
N LEU A 105 8.57 11.56 5.10
CA LEU A 105 8.48 10.11 5.21
C LEU A 105 7.43 9.52 4.25
N CYS A 106 6.24 10.10 4.18
CA CYS A 106 5.21 9.68 3.22
C CYS A 106 5.66 9.81 1.76
N SER A 107 6.40 10.88 1.45
CA SER A 107 6.93 11.14 0.11
C SER A 107 7.95 10.07 -0.29
N ILE A 108 8.91 9.78 0.60
CA ILE A 108 9.89 8.69 0.42
C ILE A 108 9.19 7.35 0.24
N PHE A 109 8.15 7.09 1.03
CA PHE A 109 7.34 5.88 0.91
C PHE A 109 6.74 5.74 -0.50
N ILE A 110 6.04 6.78 -0.99
CA ILE A 110 5.42 6.77 -2.32
C ILE A 110 6.47 6.55 -3.43
N MET A 111 7.63 7.20 -3.32
CA MET A 111 8.73 7.02 -4.27
C MET A 111 9.28 5.59 -4.26
N PHE A 112 9.51 5.04 -3.07
CA PHE A 112 10.07 3.71 -2.90
C PHE A 112 9.12 2.62 -3.42
N PHE A 113 7.85 2.64 -3.00
CA PHE A 113 6.85 1.68 -3.49
C PHE A 113 6.54 1.88 -4.97
N GLY A 114 6.56 3.12 -5.44
CA GLY A 114 6.54 3.45 -6.85
C GLY A 114 7.58 2.71 -7.66
N ASN A 115 8.83 2.82 -7.24
CA ASN A 115 9.94 2.17 -7.92
C ASN A 115 9.87 0.63 -7.88
N LEU A 116 9.19 0.09 -6.87
CA LEU A 116 8.92 -1.35 -6.77
C LEU A 116 7.75 -1.80 -7.65
N ALA A 117 6.78 -0.92 -7.94
CA ALA A 117 5.57 -1.27 -8.67
C ALA A 117 5.82 -1.96 -10.04
N PRO A 118 6.69 -1.46 -10.93
CA PRO A 118 6.96 -2.10 -12.23
C PRO A 118 7.58 -3.50 -12.12
N LYS A 119 8.21 -3.80 -10.98
CA LYS A 119 8.87 -5.10 -10.72
C LYS A 119 7.86 -6.15 -10.23
N ILE A 120 6.62 -5.76 -9.93
CA ILE A 120 5.58 -6.67 -9.44
C ILE A 120 5.10 -7.56 -10.60
N PRO A 121 5.36 -8.88 -10.55
CA PRO A 121 4.91 -9.78 -11.61
C PRO A 121 3.39 -9.87 -11.61
N PHE A 122 2.79 -10.13 -12.78
CA PHE A 122 1.34 -10.38 -12.88
C PHE A 122 0.95 -11.55 -11.98
N ASN A 123 0.13 -11.26 -10.98
CA ASN A 123 -0.26 -12.20 -9.93
C ASN A 123 -1.68 -11.88 -9.42
N ARG A 124 -2.24 -12.81 -8.63
CA ARG A 124 -3.62 -12.72 -8.13
C ARG A 124 -3.74 -12.15 -6.72
N TYR A 125 -2.71 -11.50 -6.18
CA TYR A 125 -2.66 -11.18 -4.75
C TYR A 125 -2.13 -9.77 -4.45
N MET A 126 -1.20 -9.23 -5.24
CA MET A 126 -0.49 -7.97 -4.98
C MET A 126 -0.44 -7.07 -6.20
N GLY A 127 -0.56 -5.76 -5.99
CA GLY A 127 -0.49 -4.72 -7.01
C GLY A 127 -1.78 -3.90 -7.13
N LEU A 128 -1.88 -3.05 -8.15
CA LEU A 128 -3.08 -2.29 -8.47
C LEU A 128 -4.11 -3.18 -9.18
N ARG A 129 -5.16 -3.58 -8.47
CA ARG A 129 -6.14 -4.57 -8.92
C ARG A 129 -7.47 -3.92 -9.26
N LEU A 130 -7.59 -3.51 -10.51
CA LEU A 130 -8.80 -2.94 -11.08
C LEU A 130 -9.43 -4.00 -12.01
N PRO A 131 -10.75 -3.94 -12.27
CA PRO A 131 -11.43 -4.92 -13.12
C PRO A 131 -10.75 -5.14 -14.48
N TRP A 132 -10.11 -4.11 -15.04
CA TRP A 132 -9.34 -4.19 -16.29
C TRP A 132 -7.89 -4.68 -16.11
N THR A 133 -7.18 -4.28 -15.03
CA THR A 133 -5.78 -4.70 -14.84
C THR A 133 -5.65 -6.19 -14.51
N VAL A 134 -6.67 -6.79 -13.90
CA VAL A 134 -6.67 -8.23 -13.57
C VAL A 134 -6.99 -9.10 -14.79
N ARG A 135 -7.66 -8.54 -15.82
CA ARG A 135 -8.07 -9.27 -17.02
C ARG A 135 -6.95 -9.38 -18.07
N ASP A 136 -6.03 -8.43 -18.09
CA ASP A 136 -5.02 -8.33 -19.14
C ASP A 136 -3.62 -8.04 -18.57
N LYS A 137 -2.65 -8.88 -18.94
CA LYS A 137 -1.26 -8.81 -18.46
C LYS A 137 -0.53 -7.57 -18.96
N ASP A 138 -0.85 -7.07 -20.14
CA ASP A 138 -0.19 -5.88 -20.68
C ASP A 138 -0.73 -4.63 -20.01
N THR A 139 -2.05 -4.55 -19.81
CA THR A 139 -2.71 -3.51 -19.02
C THR A 139 -2.15 -3.47 -17.59
N TRP A 140 -1.89 -4.63 -16.97
CA TRP A 140 -1.21 -4.71 -15.68
C TRP A 140 0.18 -4.06 -15.70
N ARG A 141 1.01 -4.41 -16.70
CA ARG A 141 2.38 -3.87 -16.83
C ARG A 141 2.34 -2.36 -17.04
N VAL A 142 1.45 -1.86 -17.87
CA VAL A 142 1.28 -0.42 -18.12
C VAL A 142 0.86 0.31 -16.85
N ALA A 143 -0.14 -0.21 -16.13
CA ALA A 143 -0.60 0.38 -14.87
C ALA A 143 0.55 0.53 -13.85
N HIS A 144 1.32 -0.54 -13.65
CA HIS A 144 2.41 -0.55 -12.66
C HIS A 144 3.64 0.23 -13.12
N ARG A 145 3.89 0.30 -14.43
CA ARG A 145 4.96 1.15 -15.01
C ARG A 145 4.65 2.62 -14.79
N ILE A 146 3.41 3.04 -15.03
CA ILE A 146 2.97 4.41 -14.84
C ILE A 146 2.94 4.76 -13.36
N LEU A 147 2.43 3.86 -12.51
CA LEU A 147 2.45 4.02 -11.06
C LEU A 147 3.87 4.34 -10.58
N GLY A 148 4.89 3.65 -11.10
CA GLY A 148 6.29 3.96 -10.79
C GLY A 148 6.79 5.30 -11.34
N TYR A 149 6.42 5.67 -12.57
CA TYR A 149 6.82 6.96 -13.15
C TYR A 149 6.22 8.16 -12.43
N VAL A 150 4.97 8.07 -11.97
CA VAL A 150 4.29 9.18 -11.31
C VAL A 150 4.66 9.31 -9.83
N SER A 151 5.15 8.24 -9.19
CA SER A 151 5.56 8.26 -7.79
C SER A 151 6.62 9.29 -7.46
N PHE A 152 7.63 9.44 -8.32
CA PHE A 152 8.74 10.35 -8.09
C PHE A 152 8.31 11.83 -8.13
N PRO A 153 7.65 12.32 -9.20
CA PRO A 153 7.18 13.70 -9.23
C PRO A 153 6.13 13.99 -8.15
N ILE A 154 5.21 13.05 -7.87
CA ILE A 154 4.21 13.25 -6.81
C ILE A 154 4.86 13.36 -5.44
N GLY A 155 5.81 12.47 -5.11
CA GLY A 155 6.51 12.53 -3.82
C GLY A 155 7.29 13.85 -3.66
N ILE A 156 7.96 14.33 -4.71
CA ILE A 156 8.69 15.61 -4.65
C ILE A 156 7.69 16.76 -4.44
N MET A 157 6.61 16.77 -5.21
CA MET A 157 5.57 17.78 -5.12
C MET A 157 4.95 17.81 -3.72
N MET A 158 4.65 16.65 -3.13
CA MET A 158 4.13 16.56 -1.76
C MET A 158 5.10 17.18 -0.75
N PHE A 159 6.39 16.85 -0.85
CA PHE A 159 7.40 17.41 0.05
C PHE A 159 7.51 18.93 -0.08
N VAL A 160 7.58 19.46 -1.31
CA VAL A 160 7.67 20.92 -1.54
C VAL A 160 6.41 21.64 -1.06
N LEU A 161 5.22 21.09 -1.32
CA LEU A 161 3.96 21.71 -0.89
C LEU A 161 3.79 21.71 0.64
N SER A 162 4.47 20.82 1.37
CA SER A 162 4.39 20.74 2.85
C SER A 162 4.83 22.01 3.57
N PHE A 163 5.70 22.80 2.93
CA PHE A 163 6.16 24.09 3.43
C PHE A 163 5.11 25.19 3.32
N PHE A 164 4.14 25.07 2.40
CA PHE A 164 3.20 26.14 2.06
C PHE A 164 1.74 25.83 2.44
N PHE A 165 1.34 24.55 2.43
CA PHE A 165 -0.05 24.16 2.62
C PHE A 165 -0.25 23.25 3.84
N LYS A 166 -1.53 23.00 4.17
CA LYS A 166 -1.93 22.07 5.23
C LYS A 166 -1.61 20.63 4.83
N ILE A 167 -1.04 19.88 5.77
CA ILE A 167 -0.52 18.54 5.54
C ILE A 167 -1.60 17.53 5.20
N GLU A 168 -2.73 17.58 5.91
CA GLU A 168 -3.87 16.70 5.65
C GLU A 168 -4.28 16.78 4.18
N THR A 169 -4.40 17.99 3.65
CA THR A 169 -4.76 18.23 2.25
C THR A 169 -3.71 17.66 1.30
N ILE A 170 -2.41 17.89 1.56
CA ILE A 170 -1.32 17.43 0.70
C ILE A 170 -1.25 15.90 0.68
N VAL A 171 -1.34 15.26 1.85
CA VAL A 171 -1.24 13.80 1.95
C VAL A 171 -2.42 13.13 1.27
N VAL A 172 -3.65 13.61 1.54
CA VAL A 172 -4.86 13.05 0.91
C VAL A 172 -4.83 13.25 -0.61
N THR A 173 -4.55 14.46 -1.09
CA THR A 173 -4.54 14.75 -2.53
C THR A 173 -3.40 14.04 -3.25
N GLY A 174 -2.22 13.94 -2.63
CA GLY A 174 -1.07 13.23 -3.16
C GLY A 174 -1.31 11.73 -3.33
N ILE A 175 -1.84 11.07 -2.29
CA ILE A 175 -2.19 9.64 -2.35
C ILE A 175 -3.28 9.38 -3.38
N LEU A 176 -4.33 10.20 -3.41
CA LEU A 176 -5.41 10.06 -4.40
C LEU A 176 -4.87 10.20 -5.82
N THR A 177 -4.08 11.24 -6.08
CA THR A 177 -3.46 11.47 -7.39
C THR A 177 -2.56 10.31 -7.80
N TRP A 178 -1.79 9.78 -6.85
CA TRP A 178 -0.90 8.64 -7.07
C TRP A 178 -1.64 7.36 -7.50
N ILE A 179 -2.85 7.13 -7.00
CA ILE A 179 -3.68 5.98 -7.36
C ILE A 179 -4.50 6.24 -8.63
N ILE A 180 -5.09 7.44 -8.75
CA ILE A 180 -6.04 7.79 -9.81
C ILE A 180 -5.35 7.81 -11.18
N ILE A 181 -4.17 8.43 -11.30
CA ILE A 181 -3.47 8.55 -12.59
C ILE A 181 -3.22 7.18 -13.26
N PRO A 182 -2.55 6.21 -12.61
CA PRO A 182 -2.34 4.89 -13.22
C PRO A 182 -3.65 4.12 -13.41
N SER A 183 -4.66 4.36 -12.57
CA SER A 183 -5.99 3.75 -12.72
C SER A 183 -6.69 4.22 -13.99
N ILE A 184 -6.76 5.53 -14.23
CA ILE A 184 -7.38 6.10 -15.43
C ILE A 184 -6.59 5.71 -16.68
N TYR A 185 -5.26 5.83 -16.64
CA TYR A 185 -4.45 5.50 -17.81
C TYR A 185 -4.61 4.02 -18.20
N SER A 186 -4.57 3.12 -17.23
CA SER A 186 -4.75 1.68 -17.49
C SER A 186 -6.15 1.35 -18.01
N LEU A 187 -7.18 2.10 -17.59
CA LEU A 187 -8.53 1.98 -18.14
C LEU A 187 -8.55 2.38 -19.62
N VAL A 188 -7.99 3.55 -19.96
CA VAL A 188 -7.93 4.04 -21.35
C VAL A 188 -7.17 3.06 -22.23
N PHE A 189 -6.02 2.56 -21.77
CA PHE A 189 -5.22 1.57 -22.48
C PHE A 189 -6.03 0.29 -22.76
N TYR A 190 -6.73 -0.24 -21.74
CA TYR A 190 -7.55 -1.42 -21.87
C TYR A 190 -8.70 -1.25 -22.88
N TYR A 191 -9.39 -0.11 -22.83
CA TYR A 191 -10.48 0.19 -23.77
C TYR A 191 -9.99 0.34 -25.21
N LYS A 192 -8.84 0.99 -25.44
CA LYS A 192 -8.22 1.08 -26.77
C LYS A 192 -7.86 -0.31 -27.31
N LYS A 193 -7.29 -1.16 -26.46
CA LYS A 193 -6.94 -2.55 -26.80
C LYS A 193 -8.16 -3.38 -27.20
N ILE A 194 -9.28 -3.26 -26.48
CA ILE A 194 -10.53 -3.98 -26.82
C ILE A 194 -11.13 -3.48 -28.15
N LYS A 195 -11.09 -2.17 -28.41
CA LYS A 195 -11.65 -1.58 -29.63
C LYS A 195 -10.78 -1.77 -30.88
N GLY A 196 -9.63 -2.44 -30.77
CA GLY A 196 -8.71 -2.67 -31.89
C GLY A 196 -8.06 -1.38 -32.42
N ILE A 197 -8.07 -0.31 -31.64
CA ILE A 197 -7.41 0.95 -31.99
C ILE A 197 -5.92 0.75 -31.73
N SER A 198 -5.06 0.98 -32.73
CA SER A 198 -3.60 0.83 -32.61
C SER A 198 -3.10 1.57 -31.38
N ILE A 199 -2.41 0.84 -30.50
CA ILE A 199 -1.91 1.26 -29.20
C ILE A 199 -0.61 2.03 -29.34
#